data_AF-A0A914XDQ3-F1
#
_entry.id   AF-A0A914XDQ3-F1
#
_cell.length_a   1.000
_cell.length_b   1.000
_cell.length_c   1.000
_cell.angle_alpha   90.00
_cell.angle_beta   90.00
_cell.angle_gamma   90.00
#
_symmetry.space_group_name_H-M   'P 1'
#
loop_
_entity.id
_entity.type
_entity.pdbx_description
1 polymer ?
#
loop_
_entity_poly.entity_id
_entity_poly.type
_entity_poly.pdbx_seq_one_letter_code
_entity_poly.pdbx_strand_id
1 'polypeptide(L)'
;MVLKELLYHAQSCGNGDNTLNAMKFAIEQLAQEDADERFVIILSDANFERHSISPQDFSQLMTLDDHVNAFVIFLGSIDEQATHLKCALPTGKAFICKETAEFSQILRAIFTSTVVGLTGTGQD
;
A
#
# COMPACT_ATOMS: atom_id res chain seq x y z
N MET A 1 6.28 -20.73 3.95
CA MET A 1 5.86 -19.31 3.93
C MET A 1 6.40 -18.65 5.19
N VAL A 2 7.61 -18.11 5.12
CA VAL A 2 8.16 -17.28 6.21
C VAL A 2 7.79 -15.84 5.85
N LEU A 3 6.80 -15.29 6.56
CA LEU A 3 6.51 -13.86 6.53
C LEU A 3 7.69 -13.17 7.22
N LYS A 4 8.73 -12.82 6.46
CA LYS A 4 9.84 -12.03 6.99
C LYS A 4 9.36 -10.57 7.02
N GLU A 5 9.17 -10.09 8.24
CA GLU A 5 8.95 -8.68 8.60
C GLU A 5 7.69 -8.02 8.03
N LEU A 6 6.69 -7.90 8.90
CA LEU A 6 5.83 -6.72 8.88
C LEU A 6 6.68 -5.56 9.41
N LEU A 7 7.48 -4.96 8.51
CA LEU A 7 8.43 -3.93 8.86
C LEU A 7 7.68 -2.63 9.19
N TYR A 8 7.40 -2.43 10.47
CA TYR A 8 6.70 -1.26 11.00
C TYR A 8 7.62 -0.02 10.95
N HIS A 9 7.80 0.57 9.77
CA HIS A 9 8.52 1.84 9.58
C HIS A 9 7.69 3.08 9.95
N ALA A 10 6.70 2.96 10.84
CA ALA A 10 5.90 4.11 11.30
C ALA A 10 6.69 5.10 12.20
N GLN A 11 7.98 4.89 12.40
CA GLN A 11 8.87 5.72 13.24
C GLN A 11 9.34 7.03 12.57
N SER A 12 8.75 7.46 11.46
CA SER A 12 9.12 8.75 10.83
C SER A 12 7.92 9.62 10.47
N CYS A 13 7.04 9.85 11.44
CA CYS A 13 6.08 10.95 11.35
C CYS A 13 6.77 12.29 11.72
N GLY A 14 7.58 12.81 10.80
CA GLY A 14 7.91 14.22 10.70
C GLY A 14 7.24 14.79 9.46
N ASN A 15 6.47 15.88 9.60
CA ASN A 15 5.70 16.61 8.57
C ASN A 15 5.96 16.20 7.10
N GLY A 16 4.92 15.71 6.42
CA GLY A 16 4.65 15.86 4.97
C GLY A 16 5.61 15.20 3.96
N ASP A 17 6.90 15.54 4.01
CA ASP A 17 7.90 15.09 3.04
C ASP A 17 8.45 13.69 3.32
N ASN A 18 8.32 13.19 4.56
CA ASN A 18 8.87 11.88 4.91
C ASN A 18 8.03 10.71 4.42
N THR A 19 6.73 10.86 4.13
CA THR A 19 5.89 9.72 3.73
C THR A 19 6.28 9.18 2.36
N LEU A 20 6.46 10.05 1.36
CA LEU A 20 6.88 9.63 0.02
C LEU A 20 8.31 9.09 0.02
N ASN A 21 9.22 9.76 0.74
CA ASN A 21 10.61 9.31 0.86
C ASN A 21 10.72 7.98 1.61
N ALA A 22 9.98 7.79 2.71
CA ALA A 22 9.96 6.54 3.45
C ALA A 22 9.34 5.41 2.63
N MET A 23 8.28 5.70 1.87
CA MET A 23 7.67 4.73 0.97
C MET A 23 8.65 4.31 -0.13
N LYS A 24 9.30 5.27 -0.80
CA LYS A 24 10.33 5.01 -1.80
C LYS A 24 11.45 4.14 -1.22
N PHE A 25 12.00 4.55 -0.07
CA PHE A 25 13.05 3.81 0.61
C PHE A 25 12.63 2.37 0.96
N ALA A 26 11.42 2.19 1.49
CA ALA A 26 10.90 0.86 1.83
C ALA A 26 10.77 -0.04 0.59
N ILE A 27 10.29 0.50 -0.53
CA ILE A 27 10.17 -0.24 -1.79
C ILE A 27 11.55 -0.61 -2.33
N GLU A 28 12.48 0.36 -2.41
CA GLU A 28 13.83 0.13 -2.93
C GLU A 28 14.60 -0.89 -2.09
N GLN A 29 14.48 -0.82 -0.75
CA GLN A 29 15.12 -1.79 0.14
C GLN A 29 14.53 -3.19 -0.02
N LEU A 30 13.20 -3.29 -0.04
CA LEU A 30 12.53 -4.59 -0.12
C LEU A 30 12.72 -5.24 -1.50
N ALA A 31 12.91 -4.46 -2.56
CA ALA A 31 13.24 -4.97 -3.89
C ALA A 31 14.57 -5.73 -3.94
N GLN A 32 15.50 -5.45 -3.03
CA GLN A 32 16.81 -6.14 -2.96
C GLN A 32 16.75 -7.46 -2.16
N GLU A 33 15.66 -7.71 -1.43
CA GLU A 33 15.52 -8.92 -0.61
C GLU A 33 15.14 -10.14 -1.45
N ASP A 34 15.77 -11.28 -1.17
CA ASP A 34 15.47 -12.55 -1.82
C ASP A 34 14.19 -13.17 -1.21
N ALA A 35 13.07 -12.96 -1.89
CA ALA A 35 11.74 -13.42 -1.50
C ALA A 35 10.86 -13.66 -2.73
N ASP A 36 10.00 -14.68 -2.65
CA ASP A 36 9.04 -15.00 -3.72
C ASP A 36 8.02 -13.87 -3.93
N GLU A 37 7.55 -13.26 -2.83
CA GLU A 37 6.61 -12.15 -2.84
C GLU A 37 7.06 -11.06 -1.86
N ARG A 38 6.97 -9.80 -2.30
CA ARG A 38 7.29 -8.62 -1.49
C ARG A 38 6.06 -7.73 -1.38
N PHE A 39 5.76 -7.27 -0.17
CA PHE A 39 4.61 -6.43 0.11
C PHE A 39 5.02 -5.21 0.90
N VAL A 40 4.53 -4.04 0.47
CA VAL A 40 4.59 -2.81 1.26
C VAL A 40 3.16 -2.37 1.52
N ILE A 41 2.74 -2.32 2.79
CA ILE A 41 1.39 -1.87 3.18
C ILE A 41 1.52 -0.52 3.88
N ILE A 42 1.05 0.53 3.22
CA ILE A 42 1.02 1.89 3.75
C ILE A 42 -0.29 2.09 4.52
N LEU A 43 -0.20 2.62 5.74
CA LEU A 43 -1.36 3.06 6.52
C LEU A 43 -1.40 4.60 6.51
N SER A 44 -2.55 5.17 6.15
CA SER A 44 -2.72 6.63 6.05
C SER A 44 -4.11 7.05 6.55
N ASP A 45 -4.25 8.25 7.10
CA ASP A 45 -5.56 8.85 7.46
C ASP A 45 -6.30 9.47 6.26
N ALA A 46 -5.78 9.27 5.03
CA ALA A 46 -6.27 9.83 3.77
C ALA A 46 -6.16 11.36 3.66
N ASN A 47 -5.39 12.01 4.54
CA ASN A 47 -5.29 13.47 4.55
C ASN A 47 -4.12 13.99 3.70
N PHE A 48 -4.12 13.66 2.41
CA PHE A 48 -3.02 14.00 1.49
C PHE A 48 -2.82 15.51 1.37
N GLU A 49 -3.91 16.28 1.35
CA GLU A 49 -3.87 17.75 1.27
C GLU A 49 -3.10 18.37 2.45
N ARG A 50 -3.38 17.92 3.69
CA ARG A 50 -2.68 18.42 4.88
C ARG A 50 -1.20 18.15 4.85
N HIS A 51 -0.81 17.06 4.19
CA HIS A 51 0.59 16.63 4.09
C HIS A 51 1.27 17.09 2.80
N SER A 52 0.58 17.88 1.94
CA SER A 52 1.09 18.30 0.62
C SER A 52 1.52 17.12 -0.26
N ILE A 53 0.82 15.99 -0.14
CA ILE A 53 1.10 14.78 -0.92
C ILE A 53 0.27 14.81 -2.20
N SER A 54 0.95 14.76 -3.34
CA SER A 54 0.30 14.56 -4.64
C SER A 54 -0.17 13.11 -4.80
N PRO A 55 -1.46 12.87 -5.11
CA PRO A 55 -1.95 11.51 -5.40
C PRO A 55 -1.22 10.87 -6.60
N GLN A 56 -0.80 11.69 -7.56
CA GLN A 56 -0.04 11.23 -8.72
C GLN A 56 1.35 10.72 -8.33
N ASP A 57 2.07 11.48 -7.51
CA ASP A 57 3.43 11.10 -7.06
C ASP A 57 3.35 9.86 -6.17
N PHE A 58 2.33 9.78 -5.30
CA PHE A 58 2.05 8.60 -4.49
C PHE A 58 1.77 7.38 -5.38
N SER A 59 0.92 7.52 -6.40
CA SER A 59 0.62 6.46 -7.37
C SER A 59 1.86 5.97 -8.11
N GLN A 60 2.73 6.89 -8.54
CA GLN A 60 4.00 6.54 -9.19
C GLN A 60 4.89 5.73 -8.25
N LEU A 61 5.00 6.14 -6.98
CA LEU A 61 5.76 5.37 -6.00
C LEU A 61 5.15 3.98 -5.72
N MET A 62 3.81 3.84 -5.72
CA MET A 62 3.14 2.53 -5.55
C MET A 62 3.43 1.53 -6.71
N THR A 63 4.02 2.02 -7.79
CA THR A 63 4.34 1.27 -9.01
C THR A 63 5.81 1.44 -9.40
N LEU A 64 6.65 1.86 -8.45
CA LEU A 64 8.07 2.13 -8.69
C LEU A 64 8.86 0.87 -9.09
N ASP A 65 8.49 -0.27 -8.52
CA ASP A 65 9.14 -1.57 -8.77
C ASP A 65 8.07 -2.66 -8.89
N ASP A 66 8.06 -3.37 -10.02
CA ASP A 66 7.09 -4.43 -10.33
C ASP A 66 7.29 -5.69 -9.49
N HIS A 67 8.46 -5.86 -8.85
CA HIS A 67 8.73 -6.95 -7.92
C HIS A 67 8.17 -6.70 -6.51
N VAL A 68 7.69 -5.48 -6.22
CA VAL A 68 7.16 -5.08 -4.92
C VAL A 68 5.68 -4.71 -5.02
N ASN A 69 4.83 -5.46 -4.32
CA ASN A 69 3.41 -5.16 -4.24
C ASN A 69 3.13 -4.10 -3.17
N ALA A 70 3.06 -2.84 -3.57
CA ALA A 70 2.68 -1.74 -2.70
C ALA A 70 1.14 -1.56 -2.64
N PHE A 71 0.60 -1.43 -1.43
CA PHE A 71 -0.82 -1.23 -1.13
C PHE A 71 -1.00 -0.10 -0.12
N VAL A 72 -2.11 0.63 -0.16
CA VAL A 72 -2.47 1.62 0.87
C VAL A 72 -3.81 1.29 1.51
N ILE A 73 -3.88 1.43 2.83
CA ILE A 73 -5.09 1.30 3.64
C ILE A 73 -5.36 2.63 4.33
N PHE A 74 -6.47 3.27 3.96
CA PHE A 74 -6.95 4.49 4.58
C PHE A 74 -7.72 4.19 5.86
N LEU A 75 -7.26 4.71 6.99
CA LEU A 75 -7.85 4.50 8.32
C LEU A 75 -8.71 5.70 8.72
N GLY A 76 -9.97 5.46 9.11
CA GLY A 76 -10.79 6.47 9.79
C GLY A 76 -11.10 7.74 8.98
N SER A 77 -10.98 7.68 7.65
CA SER A 77 -11.16 8.82 6.76
C SER A 77 -12.62 9.25 6.60
N ILE A 78 -12.85 10.54 6.36
CA ILE A 78 -14.11 11.07 5.84
C ILE A 78 -14.36 10.43 4.47
N ASP A 79 -15.50 9.77 4.30
CA ASP A 79 -15.80 8.87 3.17
C ASP A 79 -15.52 9.47 1.79
N GLU A 80 -15.76 10.77 1.60
CA GLU A 80 -15.60 11.44 0.31
C GLU A 80 -14.13 11.58 -0.12
N GLN A 81 -13.23 12.02 0.77
CA GLN A 81 -11.82 12.22 0.44
C GLN A 81 -11.12 10.90 0.15
N ALA A 82 -11.31 9.88 0.99
CA ALA A 82 -10.69 8.59 0.75
C ALA A 82 -11.24 7.88 -0.48
N THR A 83 -12.53 8.07 -0.79
CA THR A 83 -13.10 7.54 -2.04
C THR A 83 -12.46 8.22 -3.25
N HIS A 84 -12.31 9.54 -3.22
CA HIS A 84 -11.65 10.28 -4.30
C HIS A 84 -10.18 9.85 -4.48
N LEU A 85 -9.43 9.74 -3.37
CA LEU A 85 -8.04 9.26 -3.41
C LEU A 85 -7.95 7.82 -3.92
N LYS A 86 -8.84 6.93 -3.47
CA LYS A 86 -8.90 5.56 -3.98
C LYS A 86 -9.13 5.51 -5.50
N CYS A 87 -9.94 6.41 -6.05
CA CYS A 87 -10.16 6.51 -7.50
C CYS A 87 -8.95 7.10 -8.26
N ALA A 88 -8.13 7.93 -7.60
CA ALA A 88 -6.92 8.51 -8.19
C ALA A 88 -5.69 7.58 -8.12
N LEU A 89 -5.74 6.55 -7.28
CA LEU A 89 -4.65 5.58 -7.09
C LEU A 89 -4.83 4.33 -7.97
N PRO A 90 -3.76 3.52 -8.15
CA PRO A 90 -3.82 2.33 -8.99
C PRO A 90 -4.94 1.37 -8.56
N THR A 91 -5.67 0.85 -9.54
CA THR A 91 -6.81 -0.04 -9.30
C THR A 91 -6.39 -1.27 -8.49
N GLY A 92 -7.17 -1.62 -7.47
CA GLY A 92 -6.90 -2.76 -6.61
C GLY A 92 -5.78 -2.56 -5.59
N LYS A 93 -5.10 -1.40 -5.57
CA LYS A 93 -4.01 -1.12 -4.63
C LYS A 93 -4.41 -0.26 -3.42
N ALA A 94 -5.60 0.34 -3.42
CA ALA A 94 -6.08 1.22 -2.36
C ALA A 94 -7.36 0.71 -1.68
N PHE A 95 -7.36 0.69 -0.34
CA PHE A 95 -8.44 0.20 0.51
C PHE A 95 -8.84 1.24 1.54
N ILE A 96 -10.10 1.20 1.98
CA ILE A 96 -10.63 2.07 3.04
C ILE A 96 -11.05 1.15 4.18
N CYS A 97 -10.57 1.43 5.38
CA CYS A 97 -10.83 0.69 6.59
C CYS A 97 -11.50 1.63 7.60
N LYS A 98 -12.79 1.41 7.85
CA LYS A 98 -13.57 2.23 8.78
C LYS A 98 -13.48 1.68 10.19
N GLU A 99 -13.42 0.35 10.31
CA GLU A 99 -13.42 -0.34 11.58
C GLU A 99 -12.24 -1.31 11.69
N THR A 100 -11.71 -1.48 12.90
CA THR A 100 -10.60 -2.41 13.17
C THR A 100 -10.92 -3.85 12.76
N ALA A 101 -12.21 -4.24 12.78
CA ALA A 101 -12.65 -5.55 12.32
C ALA A 101 -12.44 -5.76 10.80
N GLU A 102 -12.63 -4.69 10.01
CA GLU A 102 -12.45 -4.70 8.55
C GLU A 102 -10.98 -4.83 8.15
N PHE A 103 -10.06 -4.31 8.97
CA PHE A 103 -8.62 -4.36 8.72
C PHE A 103 -8.13 -5.79 8.42
N SER A 104 -8.58 -6.74 9.24
CA SER A 104 -8.22 -8.15 9.06
C SER A 104 -8.76 -8.75 7.75
N GLN A 105 -9.92 -8.29 7.28
CA GLN A 105 -10.52 -8.72 6.03
C GLN A 105 -9.79 -8.11 4.83
N ILE A 106 -9.41 -6.83 4.93
CA ILE A 106 -8.61 -6.13 3.91
C ILE A 106 -7.26 -6.81 3.73
N LEU A 107 -6.55 -7.12 4.81
CA LEU A 107 -5.28 -7.86 4.72
C LEU A 107 -5.45 -9.22 4.04
N ARG A 108 -6.51 -9.97 4.38
CA ARG A 108 -6.82 -11.24 3.70
C ARG A 108 -7.06 -11.04 2.21
N ALA A 109 -7.81 -10.01 1.83
CA ALA A 109 -8.06 -9.69 0.43
C ALA A 109 -6.78 -9.34 -0.32
N ILE A 110 -5.91 -8.51 0.26
CA ILE A 110 -4.59 -8.14 -0.28
C ILE A 110 -3.77 -9.41 -0.56
N PHE A 111 -3.56 -10.25 0.45
CA PHE A 111 -2.74 -11.46 0.31
C PHE A 111 -3.38 -12.52 -0.60
N THR A 112 -4.71 -12.59 -0.68
CA THR A 112 -5.39 -13.54 -1.59
C THR A 112 -5.27 -13.09 -3.05
N SER A 113 -5.35 -11.78 -3.31
CA SER A 113 -5.33 -11.24 -4.68
C SER A 113 -4.00 -11.48 -5.40
N THR A 114 -2.88 -11.42 -4.70
CA THR A 114 -1.55 -11.70 -5.26
C THR A 114 -1.31 -13.18 -5.50
N VAL A 115 -1.77 -14.04 -4.58
CA VAL A 115 -1.68 -15.50 -4.74
C VAL A 115 -2.51 -16.00 -5.93
N VAL A 116 -3.70 -15.44 -6.15
CA VAL A 116 -4.57 -15.81 -7.28
C VAL A 116 -4.02 -15.29 -8.61
N GLY A 117 -3.39 -14.11 -8.64
CA GLY A 117 -2.73 -13.57 -9.83
C GLY A 117 -1.64 -14.47 -10.42
N LEU A 118 -1.01 -15.31 -9.59
CA LEU A 118 0.01 -16.29 -10.01
C LEU A 118 -0.60 -17.57 -10.64
N THR A 119 -1.89 -17.84 -10.46
CA THR A 119 -2.57 -19.03 -11.00
C THR A 119 -3.24 -18.81 -12.36
N GLY A 120 -3.05 -17.63 -12.97
CA GLY A 120 -3.78 -17.17 -14.16
C GLY A 120 -3.13 -17.39 -15.53
N THR A 121 -2.12 -18.25 -15.66
CA THR A 121 -1.67 -18.74 -16.99
C THR A 121 -1.85 -20.26 -17.08
N GLY A 122 -3.09 -20.67 -17.30
CA GLY A 122 -3.45 -22.05 -17.60
C GLY A 122 -4.95 -22.18 -17.80
N GLN A 123 -5.34 -22.48 -19.05
CA GLN A 123 -6.69 -22.90 -19.51
C GLN A 123 -7.70 -21.74 -19.67
N ASP A 124 -8.29 -21.45 -20.84
CA ASP A 124 -8.43 -22.10 -22.16
C ASP A 124 -8.53 -21.02 -23.25
#